data_AF-A0A4D9F7W6-F1
#
_entry.id   AF-A0A4D9F7W6-F1
#
_cell.length_a   1.000
_cell.length_b   1.000
_cell.length_c   1.000
_cell.angle_alpha   90.00
_cell.angle_beta   90.00
_cell.angle_gamma   90.00
#
_symmetry.space_group_name_H-M   'P 1'
#
loop_
_entity.id
_entity.type
_entity.pdbx_description
1 polymer ?
#
loop_
_entity_poly.entity_id
_entity_poly.type
_entity_poly.pdbx_seq_one_letter_code
_entity_poly.pdbx_strand_id
1 'polypeptide(L)'
;MAGGWMLLGGDFLTPQPPPLPPVPPPEQPPPPPEPEAVPEPVLEQWRQYQESDWHWGLRRQFILRHLASYPGAAIDQLLSLSVLWTNHVFMGCRYGSQVMEKVFKMAEGIDIGEMPSFELVPPAKPPKRPCSPPCSPYASQSILLCCLLYPWL
;
A
#
# COMPACT_ATOMS: atom_id res chain seq x y z
N MET A 1 46.43 62.23 -58.19
CA MET A 1 46.15 60.81 -58.45
C MET A 1 47.20 59.98 -57.72
N ALA A 2 46.74 58.99 -56.94
CA ALA A 2 47.47 57.86 -56.34
C ALA A 2 48.66 58.13 -55.39
N GLY A 3 48.65 57.43 -54.25
CA GLY A 3 49.72 57.36 -53.24
C GLY A 3 49.11 57.57 -51.85
N GLY A 4 48.54 56.57 -51.19
CA GLY A 4 49.20 55.31 -50.85
C GLY A 4 49.98 55.50 -49.54
N TRP A 5 49.27 55.65 -48.42
CA TRP A 5 49.88 55.62 -47.09
C TRP A 5 49.57 54.26 -46.47
N MET A 6 50.65 53.50 -46.30
CA MET A 6 50.66 52.15 -45.74
C MET A 6 50.36 52.18 -44.25
N LEU A 7 49.69 51.11 -43.83
CA LEU A 7 49.38 50.74 -42.46
C LEU A 7 50.66 50.69 -41.60
N LEU A 8 50.74 51.55 -40.58
CA LEU A 8 51.55 51.28 -39.40
C LEU A 8 50.62 50.72 -38.34
N GLY A 9 50.67 49.39 -38.24
CA GLY A 9 50.05 48.61 -37.18
C GLY A 9 50.51 49.14 -35.83
N GLY A 10 49.54 49.36 -34.96
CA GLY A 10 49.73 49.92 -33.64
C GLY A 10 48.50 49.65 -32.79
N ASP A 11 48.01 48.41 -32.77
CA ASP A 11 47.11 47.93 -31.71
C ASP A 11 47.94 47.72 -30.44
N PHE A 12 48.52 48.81 -29.95
CA PHE A 12 49.31 48.91 -28.75
C PHE A 12 48.36 49.26 -27.61
N LEU A 13 48.09 48.24 -26.79
CA LEU A 13 47.50 48.32 -25.45
C LEU A 13 46.01 48.69 -25.35
N THR A 14 45.15 47.79 -25.79
CA THR A 14 43.89 47.60 -25.05
C THR A 14 44.08 46.36 -24.17
N PRO A 15 44.15 46.47 -22.82
CA PRO A 15 44.22 45.30 -21.98
C PRO A 15 42.94 44.47 -22.20
N GLN A 16 43.10 43.25 -22.72
CA GLN A 16 41.99 42.31 -22.80
C GLN A 16 41.65 41.91 -21.36
N PRO A 17 40.38 42.03 -20.90
CA PRO A 17 40.00 41.57 -19.58
C PRO A 17 40.27 40.06 -19.47
N PRO A 18 40.69 39.57 -18.30
CA PRO A 18 40.90 38.14 -18.10
C PRO A 18 39.60 37.38 -18.42
N PRO A 19 39.68 36.18 -19.01
CA PRO A 19 38.50 35.36 -19.25
C PRO A 19 37.79 35.11 -17.91
N LEU A 20 36.48 35.34 -17.89
CA LEU A 20 35.67 35.05 -16.70
C LEU A 20 35.81 33.57 -16.35
N PRO A 21 35.85 33.21 -15.06
CA PRO A 21 35.82 31.81 -14.65
C PRO A 21 34.56 31.14 -15.23
N PRO A 22 34.60 29.83 -15.54
CA PRO A 22 33.42 29.11 -15.99
C PRO A 22 32.32 29.28 -14.94
N VAL A 23 31.16 29.75 -15.38
CA VAL A 23 29.98 29.84 -14.52
C VAL A 23 29.68 28.41 -14.03
N PRO A 24 29.54 28.17 -12.72
CA PRO A 24 29.10 26.86 -12.26
C PRO A 24 27.77 26.51 -12.93
N PRO A 25 27.51 25.23 -13.24
CA PRO A 25 26.21 24.83 -13.77
C PRO A 25 25.11 25.41 -12.87
N PRO A 26 23.97 25.88 -13.44
CA PRO A 26 22.87 26.33 -12.61
C PRO A 26 22.54 25.22 -11.62
N GLU A 27 22.56 25.54 -10.31
CA GLU A 27 22.08 24.62 -9.28
C GLU A 27 20.69 24.17 -9.72
N GLN A 28 20.53 22.87 -9.96
CA GLN A 28 19.23 22.32 -10.29
C GLN A 28 18.29 22.72 -9.16
N PRO A 29 17.07 23.22 -9.46
CA PRO A 29 16.06 23.40 -8.42
C PRO A 29 15.98 22.10 -7.63
N PRO A 30 15.87 22.16 -6.29
CA PRO A 30 15.72 20.94 -5.51
C PRO A 30 14.58 20.14 -6.15
N PRO A 31 14.76 18.82 -6.34
CA PRO A 31 13.67 17.98 -6.83
C PRO A 31 12.43 18.30 -5.98
N PRO A 32 11.23 18.33 -6.58
CA PRO A 32 9.99 18.43 -5.81
C PRO A 32 10.12 17.46 -4.64
N PRO A 33 9.78 17.86 -3.40
CA PRO A 33 9.92 16.97 -2.26
C PRO A 33 9.33 15.63 -2.66
N GLU A 34 10.18 14.59 -2.76
CA GLU A 34 9.69 13.23 -2.84
C GLU A 34 8.64 13.13 -1.75
N PRO A 35 7.43 12.59 -2.03
CA PRO A 35 6.35 12.57 -1.06
C PRO A 35 6.93 12.00 0.22
N GLU A 36 7.14 12.87 1.21
CA GLU A 36 7.81 12.53 2.45
C GLU A 36 7.08 11.30 2.96
N ALA A 37 7.78 10.16 2.95
CA ALA A 37 7.19 8.90 3.34
C ALA A 37 6.66 9.13 4.75
N VAL A 38 5.33 9.18 4.87
CA VAL A 38 4.61 9.05 6.13
C VAL A 38 5.39 8.02 6.93
N PRO A 39 5.80 8.27 8.19
CA PRO A 39 6.66 7.36 8.92
C PRO A 39 6.02 5.96 8.98
N GLU A 40 6.38 5.13 8.00
CA GLU A 40 6.08 3.72 7.81
C GLU A 40 6.19 2.90 9.11
N PRO A 41 7.11 3.19 10.07
CA PRO A 41 7.20 2.43 11.32
C PRO A 41 5.90 2.32 12.12
N VAL A 42 5.03 3.33 12.13
CA VAL A 42 3.81 3.29 12.96
C VAL A 42 2.77 2.36 12.35
N LEU A 43 2.71 2.24 11.03
CA LEU A 43 1.74 1.34 10.37
C LEU A 43 2.21 -0.11 10.47
N GLU A 44 3.51 -0.34 10.32
CA GLU A 44 4.07 -1.69 10.38
C GLU A 44 3.87 -2.34 11.75
N GLN A 45 3.74 -1.54 12.82
CA GLN A 45 3.40 -2.04 14.15
C GLN A 45 2.03 -2.75 14.21
N TRP A 46 1.12 -2.42 13.29
CA TRP A 46 -0.22 -3.02 13.24
C TRP A 46 -0.24 -4.30 12.42
N ARG A 47 0.79 -4.56 11.59
CA ARG A 47 0.92 -5.78 10.79
C ARG A 47 0.94 -7.02 11.68
N GLN A 48 0.15 -8.03 11.32
CA GLN A 48 0.17 -9.30 12.04
C GLN A 48 1.26 -10.22 11.46
N TYR A 49 1.94 -10.99 12.32
CA TYR A 49 3.07 -11.85 11.92
C TYR A 49 2.72 -12.87 10.81
N GLN A 50 1.48 -13.34 10.78
CA GLN A 50 1.02 -14.35 9.82
C GLN A 50 0.49 -13.75 8.51
N GLU A 51 0.50 -12.42 8.37
CA GLU A 51 0.00 -11.76 7.16
C GLU A 51 1.03 -11.76 6.03
N SER A 52 0.60 -12.25 4.86
CA SER A 52 1.37 -12.05 3.63
C SER A 52 1.38 -10.58 3.23
N ASP A 53 2.36 -10.19 2.42
CA ASP A 53 2.49 -8.79 1.94
C ASP A 53 1.26 -8.30 1.20
N TRP A 54 0.57 -9.20 0.48
CA TRP A 54 -0.67 -8.86 -0.21
C TRP A 54 -1.83 -8.58 0.78
N HIS A 55 -2.03 -9.46 1.77
CA HIS A 55 -3.02 -9.23 2.82
C HIS A 55 -2.74 -7.90 3.53
N TRP A 56 -1.48 -7.68 3.90
CA TRP A 56 -1.07 -6.46 4.57
C TRP A 56 -1.27 -5.22 3.69
N GLY A 57 -0.94 -5.28 2.40
CA GLY A 57 -1.11 -4.17 1.47
C GLY A 57 -2.56 -3.66 1.41
N LEU A 58 -3.53 -4.57 1.27
CA LEU A 58 -4.95 -4.19 1.26
C LEU A 58 -5.41 -3.65 2.61
N ARG A 59 -5.01 -4.32 3.70
CA ARG A 59 -5.41 -3.92 5.05
C ARG A 59 -4.82 -2.56 5.43
N ARG A 60 -3.56 -2.29 5.06
CA ARG A 60 -2.89 -1.00 5.23
C ARG A 60 -3.63 0.12 4.51
N GLN A 61 -4.07 -0.12 3.27
CA GLN A 61 -4.91 0.85 2.54
C GLN A 61 -6.25 1.11 3.25
N PHE A 62 -6.90 0.05 3.74
CA PHE A 62 -8.15 0.17 4.51
C PHE A 62 -7.96 1.04 5.76
N ILE A 63 -6.88 0.81 6.51
CA ILE A 63 -6.57 1.55 7.73
C ILE A 63 -6.28 3.03 7.39
N LEU A 64 -5.40 3.29 6.43
CA LEU A 64 -4.99 4.65 6.04
C LEU A 64 -6.18 5.52 5.63
N ARG A 65 -7.14 4.96 4.89
CA ARG A 65 -8.34 5.69 4.43
C ARG A 65 -9.23 6.16 5.57
N HIS A 66 -9.25 5.44 6.71
CA HIS A 66 -10.19 5.71 7.80
C HIS A 66 -9.52 6.22 9.07
N LEU A 67 -8.19 6.35 9.08
CA LEU A 67 -7.41 6.71 10.26
C LEU A 67 -7.87 8.04 10.89
N ALA A 68 -8.20 9.03 10.06
CA ALA A 68 -8.70 10.34 10.52
C ALA A 68 -10.07 10.26 11.23
N SER A 69 -10.89 9.26 10.89
CA SER A 69 -12.23 9.09 11.45
C SER A 69 -12.24 8.31 12.78
N TYR A 70 -11.10 7.75 13.18
CA TYR A 70 -10.97 6.87 14.35
C TYR A 70 -9.79 7.29 15.25
N PRO A 71 -9.86 8.43 15.96
CA PRO A 71 -8.79 8.88 16.85
C PRO A 71 -8.78 8.11 18.19
N GLY A 72 -7.59 7.96 18.78
CA GLY A 72 -7.40 7.44 20.14
C GLY A 72 -7.86 6.00 20.31
N ALA A 73 -8.68 5.71 21.32
CA ALA A 73 -9.19 4.37 21.61
C ALA A 73 -10.07 3.78 20.49
N ALA A 74 -10.53 4.60 19.55
CA ALA A 74 -11.28 4.12 18.38
C ALA A 74 -10.37 3.42 17.36
N ILE A 75 -9.05 3.55 17.47
CA ILE A 75 -8.09 2.87 16.57
C ILE A 75 -8.25 1.35 16.65
N ASP A 76 -8.43 0.77 17.84
CA ASP A 76 -8.62 -0.68 17.98
C ASP A 76 -9.89 -1.18 17.27
N GLN A 77 -10.93 -0.34 17.23
CA GLN A 77 -12.13 -0.62 16.43
C GLN A 77 -11.82 -0.60 14.93
N LEU A 78 -11.01 0.34 14.46
CA LEU A 78 -10.59 0.38 13.05
C LEU A 78 -9.74 -0.85 12.69
N LEU A 79 -8.79 -1.24 13.54
CA LEU A 79 -7.94 -2.41 13.33
C LEU A 79 -8.78 -3.69 13.27
N SER A 80 -9.72 -3.87 14.20
CA SER A 80 -10.62 -5.03 14.17
C SER A 80 -11.52 -5.08 12.92
N LEU A 81 -12.04 -3.93 12.45
CA LEU A 81 -12.79 -3.86 11.20
C LEU A 81 -11.93 -4.22 9.98
N SER A 82 -10.66 -3.79 9.97
CA SER A 82 -9.72 -4.10 8.88
C SER A 82 -9.43 -5.60 8.77
N VAL A 83 -9.24 -6.28 9.91
CA VAL A 83 -9.04 -7.74 9.98
C VAL A 83 -10.32 -8.49 9.61
N LEU A 84 -11.48 -8.00 10.08
CA LEU A 84 -12.78 -8.59 9.74
C LEU A 84 -13.00 -8.59 8.22
N TRP A 85 -12.68 -7.47 7.57
CA TRP A 85 -12.80 -7.32 6.13
C TRP A 85 -11.89 -8.30 5.38
N THR A 86 -10.60 -8.36 5.73
CA THR A 86 -9.66 -9.27 5.06
C THR A 86 -10.03 -10.73 5.29
N ASN A 87 -10.47 -11.11 6.49
CA ASN A 87 -10.96 -12.45 6.77
C ASN A 87 -12.19 -12.80 5.92
N HIS A 88 -13.09 -11.83 5.72
CA HIS A 88 -14.22 -12.03 4.83
C HIS A 88 -13.79 -12.28 3.38
N VAL A 89 -12.89 -11.45 2.86
CA VAL A 89 -12.43 -11.50 1.46
C VAL A 89 -11.62 -12.77 1.18
N PHE A 90 -10.65 -13.10 2.03
CA PHE A 90 -9.69 -14.18 1.78
C PHE A 90 -10.12 -15.53 2.36
N MET A 91 -10.79 -15.53 3.51
CA MET A 91 -11.17 -16.77 4.21
C MET A 91 -12.66 -17.09 4.09
N GLY A 92 -13.47 -16.18 3.53
CA GLY A 92 -14.92 -16.37 3.38
C GLY A 92 -15.70 -16.33 4.71
N CYS A 93 -15.09 -15.79 5.78
CA CYS A 93 -15.72 -15.65 7.09
C CYS A 93 -17.02 -14.82 7.00
N ARG A 94 -18.02 -15.16 7.82
CA ARG A 94 -19.34 -14.49 7.83
C ARG A 94 -19.60 -13.85 9.18
N TYR A 95 -20.14 -12.64 9.14
CA TYR A 95 -20.47 -11.82 10.32
C TYR A 95 -21.89 -11.27 10.19
N GLY A 96 -22.37 -10.57 11.22
CA GLY A 96 -23.70 -9.96 11.22
C GLY A 96 -23.87 -8.98 10.05
N SER A 97 -25.06 -8.95 9.45
CA SER A 97 -25.36 -8.17 8.25
C SER A 97 -25.02 -6.68 8.39
N GLN A 98 -25.33 -6.08 9.54
CA GLN A 98 -25.04 -4.67 9.82
C GLN A 98 -23.54 -4.34 9.79
N VAL A 99 -22.70 -5.23 10.33
CA VAL A 99 -21.24 -5.03 10.34
C VAL A 99 -20.67 -5.25 8.94
N MET A 100 -21.17 -6.26 8.23
CA MET A 100 -20.78 -6.53 6.85
C MET A 100 -21.08 -5.35 5.92
N GLU A 101 -22.30 -4.79 5.99
CA GLU A 101 -22.70 -3.62 5.20
C GLU A 101 -21.78 -2.42 5.47
N LYS A 102 -21.51 -2.14 6.75
CA LYS A 102 -20.58 -1.07 7.15
C LYS A 102 -19.20 -1.29 6.56
N VAL A 103 -18.66 -2.51 6.69
CA VAL A 103 -17.30 -2.83 6.24
C VAL A 103 -17.18 -2.77 4.73
N PHE A 104 -18.17 -3.23 3.98
CA PHE A 104 -18.17 -3.08 2.53
C PHE A 104 -18.19 -1.61 2.11
N LYS A 105 -19.02 -0.79 2.77
CA LYS A 105 -19.04 0.66 2.51
C LYS A 105 -17.69 1.32 2.80
N MET A 106 -17.00 0.90 3.86
CA MET A 106 -15.65 1.37 4.16
C MET A 106 -14.63 0.89 3.12
N ALA A 107 -14.76 -0.34 2.62
CA ALA A 107 -13.87 -0.92 1.63
C ALA A 107 -14.13 -0.42 0.20
N GLU A 108 -15.13 0.44 -0.03
CA GLU A 108 -15.41 1.00 -1.34
C GLU A 108 -14.17 1.68 -1.93
N GLY A 109 -13.82 1.30 -3.15
CA GLY A 109 -12.66 1.83 -3.86
C GLY A 109 -11.30 1.32 -3.35
N ILE A 110 -11.24 0.18 -2.68
CA ILE A 110 -10.01 -0.60 -2.50
C ILE A 110 -10.03 -1.72 -3.54
N ASP A 111 -9.03 -1.73 -4.42
CA ASP A 111 -8.90 -2.77 -5.44
C ASP A 111 -8.17 -3.99 -4.86
N ILE A 112 -8.84 -5.14 -4.86
CA ILE A 112 -8.29 -6.40 -4.36
C ILE A 112 -7.35 -7.02 -5.42
N GLY A 113 -7.51 -6.64 -6.70
CA GLY A 113 -6.84 -7.29 -7.83
C GLY A 113 -7.44 -8.66 -8.16
N GLU A 114 -6.77 -9.40 -9.05
CA GLU A 114 -7.19 -10.76 -9.41
C GLU A 114 -6.89 -11.74 -8.28
N MET A 115 -7.93 -12.25 -7.62
CA MET A 115 -7.81 -13.35 -6.68
C MET A 115 -7.38 -14.61 -7.44
N PRO A 116 -6.25 -15.27 -7.11
CA PRO A 116 -5.89 -16.53 -7.75
C PRO A 116 -6.98 -17.56 -7.47
N SER A 117 -7.76 -17.88 -8.50
CA SER A 117 -8.71 -18.98 -8.46
C SER A 117 -7.90 -20.27 -8.57
N PHE A 118 -7.70 -20.96 -7.45
CA PHE A 118 -7.27 -22.35 -7.53
C PHE A 118 -8.48 -23.16 -8.00
N GLU A 119 -8.51 -23.52 -9.28
CA GLU A 119 -9.46 -24.49 -9.78
C GLU A 119 -9.14 -25.82 -9.10
N LEU A 120 -10.00 -26.22 -8.16
CA LEU A 120 -9.97 -27.59 -7.65
C LEU A 120 -10.14 -28.50 -8.87
N VAL A 121 -9.18 -29.42 -9.08
CA VAL A 121 -9.18 -30.41 -10.16
C VAL A 121 -10.62 -30.89 -10.41
N PRO A 122 -11.11 -30.88 -11.67
CA PRO A 122 -12.47 -31.27 -11.99
C PRO A 122 -12.81 -32.58 -11.27
N PRO A 123 -13.94 -32.64 -10.54
CA PRO A 123 -14.25 -33.83 -9.79
C PRO A 123 -14.38 -35.00 -10.77
N ALA A 124 -13.43 -35.93 -10.73
CA ALA A 124 -13.69 -37.28 -11.22
C ALA A 124 -14.98 -37.74 -10.52
N LYS A 125 -15.97 -38.16 -11.31
CA LYS A 125 -17.34 -38.49 -10.86
C LYS A 125 -17.31 -39.11 -9.45
N PRO A 126 -17.86 -38.44 -8.43
CA PRO A 126 -17.83 -39.00 -7.10
C PRO A 126 -18.73 -40.25 -7.06
N PRO A 127 -18.27 -41.42 -6.59
CA PRO A 127 -19.20 -42.47 -6.21
C PRO A 127 -20.12 -41.92 -5.12
N LYS A 128 -21.44 -42.10 -5.29
CA LYS A 128 -22.47 -41.70 -4.32
C LYS A 128 -22.10 -42.24 -2.94
N ARG A 129 -21.63 -41.36 -2.05
CA ARG A 129 -21.47 -41.70 -0.63
C ARG A 129 -22.86 -41.77 -0.01
N PRO A 130 -23.23 -42.85 0.69
CA PRO A 130 -24.49 -42.90 1.44
C PRO A 130 -24.54 -41.78 2.48
N CYS A 131 -25.72 -41.16 2.65
CA CYS A 131 -25.98 -40.17 3.70
C CYS A 131 -25.56 -40.71 5.07
N SER A 132 -24.68 -40.00 5.76
CA SER A 132 -24.48 -40.19 7.19
C SER A 132 -25.68 -39.64 7.97
N PRO A 133 -26.09 -40.29 9.08
CA PRO A 133 -27.17 -39.81 9.96
C PRO A 133 -26.80 -38.47 10.63
N PRO A 134 -27.80 -37.74 11.19
CA PRO A 134 -27.61 -36.37 11.67
C PRO A 134 -26.47 -36.23 12.67
N CYS A 135 -25.60 -35.25 12.40
CA CYS A 135 -24.40 -34.95 13.17
C CYS A 135 -24.75 -34.48 14.59
N SER A 136 -24.04 -35.05 15.57
CA SER A 136 -24.04 -34.70 16.99
C SER A 136 -23.76 -33.20 17.24
N PRO A 137 -24.25 -32.59 18.33
CA PRO A 137 -24.14 -31.13 18.57
C PRO A 137 -22.73 -30.61 18.87
N TYR A 138 -21.71 -31.47 18.90
CA TYR A 138 -20.36 -31.13 19.32
C TYR A 138 -19.39 -31.07 18.13
N ALA A 139 -19.70 -30.25 17.13
CA ALA A 139 -18.83 -30.01 15.98
C ALA A 139 -18.58 -28.49 15.76
N SER A 140 -18.35 -27.75 16.85
CA SER A 140 -17.96 -26.33 16.81
C SER A 140 -16.60 -26.04 17.45
N GLN A 141 -15.72 -27.05 17.59
CA GLN A 141 -14.42 -26.84 18.25
C GLN A 141 -13.26 -26.47 17.33
N SER A 142 -13.45 -26.40 16.00
CA SER A 142 -12.34 -26.08 15.08
C SER A 142 -12.36 -24.66 14.51
N ILE A 143 -13.43 -23.87 14.69
CA ILE A 143 -13.44 -22.45 14.33
C ILE A 143 -13.01 -21.57 15.52
N LEU A 144 -13.15 -22.08 16.76
CA LEU A 144 -12.76 -21.36 17.98
C LEU A 144 -11.25 -21.14 18.10
N LEU A 145 -10.40 -21.84 17.35
CA LEU A 145 -8.96 -21.64 17.40
C LEU A 145 -8.50 -20.32 16.76
N CYS A 146 -9.27 -19.71 15.84
CA CYS A 146 -8.95 -18.37 15.36
C CYS A 146 -9.39 -17.26 16.34
N CYS A 147 -10.46 -17.48 17.12
CA CYS A 147 -10.91 -16.50 18.11
C CYS A 147 -10.09 -16.54 19.41
N LEU A 148 -9.49 -17.69 19.77
CA LEU A 148 -8.75 -17.86 21.03
C LEU A 148 -7.27 -17.45 20.97
N LEU A 149 -6.73 -17.10 19.80
CA LEU A 149 -5.32 -16.73 19.63
C LEU A 149 -5.03 -15.22 19.71
N TYR A 150 -6.02 -14.37 20.00
CA TYR A 150 -5.83 -12.95 20.32
C TYR A 150 -6.46 -12.57 21.67
N PRO A 151 -5.74 -12.75 22.80
CA PRO A 151 -6.22 -12.37 24.13
C PRO A 151 -6.09 -10.87 24.46
N TRP A 152 -6.10 -9.97 23.47
CA TRP A 152 -6.05 -8.52 23.73
C TRP A 152 -7.10 -7.80 22.89
N LEU A 153 -8.32 -7.78 23.44
CA LEU A 153 -9.28 -6.68 23.34
C LEU A 153 -9.39 -6.06 24.74
#